data_AF-A0A2D5T7Z9-F1
#
_entry.id   AF-A0A2D5T7Z9-F1
#
_cell.length_a   1.000
_cell.length_b   1.000
_cell.length_c   1.000
_cell.angle_alpha   90.00
_cell.angle_beta   90.00
_cell.angle_gamma   90.00
#
_symmetry.space_group_name_H-M   'P 1'
#
loop_
_entity.id
_entity.type
_entity.pdbx_description
1 polymer ?
#
loop_
_entity_poly.entity_id
_entity_poly.type
_entity_poly.pdbx_seq_one_letter_code
_entity_poly.pdbx_strand_id
1 'polypeptide(L)'
;MLNLRYTSFWLLANFLILILVFCLSLISFPSFFDNQDFNFLWFYGVDKFLHLITFMFLSVWLSGQFRKNSYWKPAIFLLIFGLFIEIIQHKINYRTADLYDLFANTLGVIFGFLIGLAGLGGWCLRAESQITRSLSD
;
A
#
# COMPACT_ATOMS: atom_id res chain seq x y z
N MET A 1 -3.52 14.10 10.70
CA MET A 1 -2.11 13.68 10.56
C MET A 1 -1.34 14.08 11.82
N LEU A 2 -0.15 13.52 12.02
CA LEU A 2 0.81 13.99 13.01
C LEU A 2 1.35 15.37 12.60
N ASN A 3 1.89 16.11 13.56
CA ASN A 3 2.54 17.39 13.29
C ASN A 3 4.00 17.12 12.87
N LEU A 4 4.20 16.86 11.58
CA LEU A 4 5.51 16.52 11.00
C LEU A 4 6.21 17.78 10.49
N ARG A 5 7.52 17.91 10.75
CA ARG A 5 8.32 19.06 10.33
C ARG A 5 8.39 19.16 8.81
N TYR A 6 8.50 18.02 8.12
CA TYR A 6 8.62 17.95 6.67
C TYR A 6 7.32 17.46 6.01
N THR A 7 6.17 18.03 6.41
CA THR A 7 4.84 17.57 5.94
C THR A 7 4.74 17.50 4.41
N SER A 8 5.22 18.50 3.66
CA SER A 8 5.17 18.50 2.18
C SER A 8 5.96 17.35 1.55
N PHE A 9 7.10 16.98 2.14
CA PHE A 9 7.90 15.85 1.68
C PHE A 9 7.14 14.53 1.85
N TRP A 10 6.52 14.31 3.01
CA TRP A 10 5.72 13.11 3.26
C TRP A 10 4.48 13.02 2.37
N LEU A 11 3.82 14.16 2.09
CA LEU A 11 2.71 14.22 1.15
C LEU A 11 3.15 13.87 -0.28
N LEU A 12 4.29 14.39 -0.74
CA LEU A 12 4.86 14.03 -2.03
C LEU A 12 5.21 12.54 -2.09
N ALA A 13 5.84 12.01 -1.05
CA ALA A 13 6.18 10.58 -0.97
C ALA A 13 4.92 9.69 -1.01
N ASN A 14 3.85 10.07 -0.30
CA ASN A 14 2.55 9.40 -0.38
C ASN A 14 1.99 9.41 -1.80
N PHE A 15 2.05 10.55 -2.48
CA PHE A 15 1.55 10.67 -3.84
C PHE A 15 2.34 9.78 -4.80
N LEU A 16 3.67 9.82 -4.74
CA LEU A 16 4.55 9.01 -5.58
C LEU A 16 4.35 7.51 -5.34
N ILE A 17 4.25 7.08 -4.09
CA ILE A 17 4.07 5.65 -3.76
C ILE A 17 2.70 5.13 -4.20
N LEU A 18 1.65 5.95 -4.08
CA LEU A 18 0.31 5.59 -4.56
C LEU A 18 0.25 5.52 -6.09
N ILE A 19 0.89 6.46 -6.80
CA ILE A 19 1.01 6.37 -8.26
C ILE A 19 1.78 5.12 -8.67
N LEU A 20 2.90 4.84 -8.00
CA LEU A 20 3.70 3.65 -8.29
C LEU A 20 2.87 2.38 -8.12
N VAL A 21 2.18 2.24 -6.98
CA VAL A 21 1.31 1.09 -6.71
C VAL A 21 0.18 1.01 -7.73
N PHE A 22 -0.44 2.13 -8.09
CA PHE A 22 -1.46 2.18 -9.13
C PHE A 22 -0.91 1.66 -10.46
N CYS A 23 0.20 2.20 -10.96
CA CYS A 23 0.82 1.77 -12.22
C CYS A 23 1.20 0.29 -12.19
N LEU A 24 1.82 -0.19 -11.10
CA LEU A 24 2.20 -1.59 -10.96
C LEU A 24 0.98 -2.51 -10.90
N SER A 25 -0.11 -2.09 -10.26
CA SER A 25 -1.35 -2.88 -10.18
C SER A 25 -2.02 -3.05 -11.55
N LEU A 26 -1.79 -2.15 -12.50
CA LEU A 26 -2.35 -2.29 -13.85
C LEU A 26 -1.55 -3.26 -14.73
N ILE A 27 -0.33 -3.62 -14.34
CA ILE A 27 0.50 -4.56 -15.10
C ILE A 27 0.05 -5.99 -14.79
N SER A 28 -0.35 -6.73 -15.82
CA SER A 28 -0.70 -8.14 -15.70
C SER A 28 0.57 -9.00 -15.75
N PHE A 29 0.88 -9.70 -14.65
CA PHE A 29 2.09 -10.54 -14.50
C PHE A 29 2.21 -11.65 -15.57
N PRO A 30 1.14 -12.34 -16.01
CA PRO A 30 1.21 -13.39 -17.04
C PRO A 30 1.76 -12.91 -18.38
N SER A 31 1.45 -11.67 -18.78
CA SER A 31 1.89 -11.09 -20.06
C SER A 31 3.40 -10.87 -20.17
N PHE A 32 4.15 -10.92 -19.07
CA PHE A 32 5.61 -10.79 -19.08
C PHE A 32 6.35 -12.13 -19.28
N PHE A 33 5.69 -13.26 -19.01
CA PHE A 33 6.29 -14.59 -19.01
C PHE A 33 5.55 -15.51 -19.99
N ASP A 34 5.61 -15.17 -21.28
CA ASP A 34 4.92 -15.86 -22.38
C ASP A 34 5.41 -17.31 -22.63
N ASN A 35 6.51 -17.74 -21.99
CA ASN A 35 7.31 -18.89 -22.46
C ASN A 35 7.60 -19.98 -21.42
N GLN A 36 6.86 -20.11 -20.31
CA GLN A 36 7.16 -21.17 -19.34
C GLN A 36 5.89 -21.87 -18.83
N ASP A 37 5.98 -23.20 -18.72
CA ASP A 37 4.98 -24.17 -18.22
C ASP A 37 4.60 -23.94 -16.74
N PHE A 38 4.31 -22.71 -16.36
CA PHE A 38 3.97 -22.34 -15.00
C PHE A 38 2.46 -22.45 -14.77
N ASN A 39 2.09 -23.12 -13.67
CA ASN A 39 0.70 -23.33 -13.29
C ASN A 39 -0.05 -22.01 -13.08
N PHE A 40 -1.16 -21.83 -13.79
CA PHE A 40 -2.10 -20.70 -13.66
C PHE A 40 -2.50 -20.43 -12.19
N LEU A 41 -2.75 -21.49 -11.42
CA LEU A 41 -3.09 -21.42 -9.99
C LEU A 41 -2.01 -20.74 -9.14
N TRP A 42 -0.73 -20.93 -9.49
CA TRP A 42 0.38 -20.32 -8.76
C TRP A 42 0.42 -18.81 -8.98
N PHE A 43 0.34 -18.35 -10.24
CA PHE A 43 0.29 -16.91 -10.54
C PHE A 43 -0.91 -16.23 -9.89
N TYR A 44 -2.07 -16.87 -9.95
CA TYR A 44 -3.29 -16.36 -9.35
C TYR A 44 -3.18 -16.22 -7.82
N GLY A 45 -2.47 -17.13 -7.15
CA GLY A 45 -2.18 -17.02 -5.71
C GLY A 45 -1.14 -15.93 -5.40
N VAL A 46 -0.07 -15.84 -6.20
CA VAL A 46 1.00 -14.84 -6.03
C VAL A 46 0.45 -13.42 -6.19
N ASP A 47 -0.39 -13.20 -7.18
CA ASP A 47 -1.03 -11.92 -7.44
C ASP A 47 -1.83 -11.41 -6.22
N LYS A 48 -2.65 -12.27 -5.62
CA LYS A 48 -3.38 -11.96 -4.38
C LYS A 48 -2.46 -11.71 -3.19
N PHE A 49 -1.37 -12.47 -3.09
CA PHE A 49 -0.38 -12.26 -2.04
C PHE A 49 0.33 -10.91 -2.19
N LEU A 50 0.63 -10.50 -3.42
CA LEU A 50 1.19 -9.17 -3.72
C LEU A 50 0.22 -8.05 -3.34
N HIS A 51 -1.08 -8.20 -3.62
CA HIS A 51 -2.12 -7.26 -3.15
C HIS A 51 -2.11 -7.14 -1.62
N LEU A 52 -2.13 -8.28 -0.91
CA LEU A 52 -2.09 -8.31 0.55
C LEU A 52 -0.85 -7.61 1.12
N ILE A 53 0.35 -7.95 0.62
CA ILE A 53 1.61 -7.37 1.10
C ILE A 53 1.69 -5.88 0.76
N THR A 54 1.24 -5.48 -0.43
CA THR A 54 1.28 -4.07 -0.86
C THR A 54 0.40 -3.19 0.02
N PHE A 55 -0.85 -3.60 0.28
CA PHE A 55 -1.76 -2.84 1.13
C PHE A 55 -1.36 -2.87 2.60
N MET A 56 -0.72 -3.95 3.06
CA MET A 56 -0.11 -4.01 4.38
C MET A 56 1.03 -3.01 4.51
N PHE A 57 1.93 -2.98 3.54
CA PHE A 57 3.03 -2.03 3.49
C PHE A 57 2.54 -0.58 3.46
N LEU A 58 1.58 -0.25 2.59
CA LEU A 58 0.96 1.09 2.53
C LEU A 58 0.33 1.49 3.87
N SER A 59 -0.29 0.55 4.57
CA SER A 59 -0.91 0.80 5.87
C SER A 59 0.11 1.05 6.96
N VAL A 60 1.20 0.27 7.01
CA VAL A 60 2.34 0.54 7.91
C VAL A 60 2.98 1.89 7.58
N TRP A 61 3.17 2.20 6.30
CA TRP A 61 3.69 3.48 5.82
C TRP A 61 2.84 4.66 6.31
N LEU A 62 1.53 4.63 6.09
CA LEU A 62 0.61 5.68 6.55
C LEU A 62 0.45 5.71 8.08
N SER A 63 0.60 4.58 8.77
CA SER A 63 0.58 4.53 10.25
C SER A 63 1.67 5.41 10.89
N GLY A 64 2.75 5.67 10.14
CA GLY A 64 3.85 6.58 10.52
C GLY A 64 3.46 8.05 10.55
N GLN A 65 2.42 8.42 9.81
CA GLN A 65 2.04 9.81 9.54
C GLN A 65 0.72 10.23 10.20
N PHE A 66 -0.06 9.26 10.67
CA PHE A 66 -1.35 9.50 11.34
C PHE A 66 -1.27 9.19 12.84
N ARG A 67 -2.14 9.85 13.61
CA ARG A 67 -2.36 9.49 15.02
C ARG A 67 -3.11 8.16 15.09
N LYS A 68 -2.79 7.32 16.07
CA LYS A 68 -3.43 5.99 16.26
C LYS A 68 -4.96 6.06 16.26
N ASN A 69 -5.54 7.03 16.98
CA ASN A 69 -6.99 7.25 17.03
C ASN A 69 -7.64 7.67 15.69
N SER A 70 -6.81 8.00 14.70
CA SER A 70 -7.24 8.48 13.38
C SER A 70 -6.88 7.51 12.26
N TYR A 71 -6.41 6.29 12.56
CA TYR A 71 -6.08 5.28 11.55
C TYR A 71 -7.26 4.85 10.68
N TRP A 72 -8.49 5.02 11.17
CA TRP A 72 -9.68 4.80 10.37
C TRP A 72 -9.72 5.67 9.09
N LYS A 73 -9.13 6.88 9.12
CA LYS A 73 -9.10 7.77 7.95
C LYS A 73 -8.24 7.21 6.80
N PRO A 74 -6.93 6.92 6.99
CA PRO A 74 -6.12 6.31 5.95
C PRO A 74 -6.58 4.87 5.62
N ALA A 75 -7.18 4.14 6.57
CA ALA A 75 -7.78 2.83 6.27
C ALA A 75 -8.92 2.95 5.24
N ILE A 76 -9.91 3.82 5.48
CA ILE A 76 -11.00 4.05 4.52
C ILE A 76 -10.45 4.54 3.18
N PHE A 77 -9.48 5.46 3.19
CA PHE A 77 -8.84 5.93 1.97
C PHE A 77 -8.20 4.77 1.17
N LEU A 78 -7.44 3.89 1.83
CA LEU A 78 -6.82 2.75 1.16
C LEU A 78 -7.86 1.75 0.64
N LEU A 79 -8.96 1.51 1.36
CA LEU A 79 -10.04 0.65 0.87
C LEU A 79 -10.70 1.23 -0.38
N ILE A 80 -10.98 2.53 -0.40
CA ILE A 80 -11.51 3.23 -1.58
C ILE A 80 -10.49 3.17 -2.74
N PHE A 81 -9.21 3.36 -2.45
CA PHE A 81 -8.14 3.28 -3.44
C PHE A 81 -8.01 1.87 -4.04
N GLY A 82 -8.09 0.82 -3.24
CA GLY A 82 -8.11 -0.56 -3.72
C GLY A 82 -9.33 -0.87 -4.56
N LEU A 83 -10.52 -0.44 -4.14
CA LEU A 83 -11.73 -0.58 -4.95
C LEU A 83 -11.63 0.18 -6.28
N PHE A 84 -11.02 1.36 -6.27
CA PHE A 84 -10.79 2.15 -7.48
C PHE A 84 -9.86 1.44 -8.47
N ILE A 85 -8.78 0.81 -7.98
CA ILE A 85 -7.91 -0.04 -8.80
C ILE A 85 -8.71 -1.18 -9.45
N GLU A 86 -9.51 -1.92 -8.67
CA GLU A 86 -10.34 -3.02 -9.19
C GLU A 86 -11.30 -2.55 -10.29
N ILE A 87 -11.97 -1.41 -10.09
CA ILE A 87 -12.89 -0.85 -11.10
C ILE A 87 -12.14 -0.53 -12.39
N ILE A 88 -10.91 -0.01 -12.31
CA ILE A 88 -10.10 0.28 -13.49
C ILE A 88 -9.63 -1.01 -14.15
N GLN A 89 -9.12 -1.97 -13.38
CA GLN A 89 -8.72 -3.27 -13.89
C GLN A 89 -9.87 -3.99 -14.60
N HIS A 90 -11.09 -3.91 -14.08
CA HIS A 90 -12.29 -4.48 -14.72
C HIS A 90 -12.56 -3.92 -16.11
N LYS A 91 -12.14 -2.68 -16.38
CA LYS A 91 -12.34 -2.02 -17.68
C LYS A 91 -11.25 -2.35 -18.70
N ILE A 92 -10.20 -3.06 -18.29
CA ILE A 92 -9.03 -3.34 -19.12
C ILE A 92 -9.05 -4.81 -19.55
N ASN A 93 -9.03 -5.06 -20.86
CA ASN A 93 -9.29 -6.39 -21.43
C ASN A 93 -8.25 -7.48 -21.08
N TYR A 94 -7.05 -7.11 -20.62
CA TYR A 94 -5.97 -8.04 -20.26
C TYR A 94 -5.84 -8.26 -18.75
N ARG A 95 -6.76 -7.73 -17.95
CA ARG A 95 -6.78 -7.87 -16.49
C ARG A 95 -8.21 -8.16 -16.02
N THR A 96 -8.37 -9.21 -15.23
CA THR A 96 -9.65 -9.54 -14.61
C THR A 96 -9.70 -8.92 -13.23
N ALA A 97 -10.68 -8.03 -12.99
CA ALA A 97 -10.99 -7.63 -11.62
C ALA A 97 -11.53 -8.82 -10.82
N ASP A 98 -11.12 -8.91 -9.57
CA ASP A 98 -11.41 -10.05 -8.72
C ASP A 98 -11.80 -9.60 -7.31
N LEU A 99 -12.94 -10.09 -6.83
CA LEU A 99 -13.37 -9.87 -5.45
C LEU A 99 -12.34 -10.37 -4.43
N TYR A 100 -11.52 -11.36 -4.79
CA TYR A 100 -10.43 -11.82 -3.94
C TYR A 100 -9.28 -10.83 -3.82
N ASP A 101 -9.04 -9.97 -4.82
CA ASP A 101 -8.04 -8.90 -4.72
C ASP A 101 -8.52 -7.81 -3.76
N LEU A 102 -9.81 -7.45 -3.82
CA LEU A 102 -10.42 -6.56 -2.82
C LEU A 102 -10.34 -7.13 -1.40
N PHE A 103 -10.52 -8.45 -1.24
CA PHE A 103 -10.35 -9.13 0.05
C PHE A 103 -8.90 -9.10 0.53
N ALA A 104 -7.94 -9.39 -0.37
CA ALA A 104 -6.51 -9.32 -0.08
C ALA A 104 -6.08 -7.90 0.35
N ASN A 105 -6.54 -6.88 -0.38
CA ASN A 105 -6.33 -5.46 -0.06
C ASN A 105 -6.86 -5.14 1.34
N THR A 106 -8.07 -5.59 1.66
CA THR A 106 -8.71 -5.36 2.95
C THR A 106 -7.94 -6.01 4.10
N LEU A 107 -7.51 -7.27 3.94
CA LEU A 107 -6.67 -7.95 4.92
C LEU A 107 -5.32 -7.25 5.10
N GLY A 108 -4.69 -6.82 4.01
CA GLY A 108 -3.48 -6.02 4.05
C GLY A 108 -3.67 -4.76 4.89
N VAL A 109 -4.76 -4.02 4.66
CA VAL A 109 -5.09 -2.82 5.43
C VAL A 109 -5.22 -3.11 6.93
N ILE A 110 -5.99 -4.15 7.28
CA ILE A 110 -6.20 -4.56 8.68
C ILE A 110 -4.86 -4.92 9.33
N PHE A 111 -4.09 -5.83 8.74
CA PHE A 111 -2.82 -6.28 9.32
C PHE A 111 -1.79 -5.16 9.41
N GLY A 112 -1.68 -4.31 8.39
CA GLY A 112 -0.71 -3.22 8.41
C GLY A 112 -1.02 -2.17 9.49
N PHE A 113 -2.29 -1.84 9.72
CA PHE A 113 -2.63 -0.96 10.84
C PHE A 113 -2.52 -1.64 12.21
N LEU A 114 -2.76 -2.95 12.32
CA LEU A 114 -2.46 -3.70 13.55
C LEU A 114 -0.96 -3.64 13.89
N ILE A 115 -0.09 -3.79 12.90
CA ILE A 115 1.36 -3.62 13.03
C ILE A 115 1.70 -2.18 13.46
N GLY A 116 1.05 -1.17 12.86
CA GLY A 116 1.16 0.23 13.27
C GLY A 116 0.77 0.44 14.74
N LEU A 117 -0.32 -0.18 15.20
CA LEU A 117 -0.78 -0.12 16.58
C LEU A 117 0.21 -0.80 17.54
N ALA A 118 0.78 -1.95 17.13
CA ALA A 118 1.72 -2.77 17.90
C ALA A 118 3.07 -2.07 18.17
N GLY A 119 3.40 -0.98 17.47
CA GLY A 119 4.58 -0.15 17.80
C GLY A 119 5.26 0.50 16.62
N LEU A 120 4.91 0.15 15.38
CA LEU A 120 5.49 0.80 14.20
C LEU A 120 4.84 2.16 13.88
N GLY A 121 3.70 2.49 14.50
CA GLY A 121 3.04 3.78 14.33
C GLY A 121 3.92 4.98 14.68
N GLY A 122 3.66 6.12 14.04
CA GLY A 122 4.38 7.37 14.29
C GLY A 122 5.88 7.32 13.99
N TRP A 123 6.35 6.35 13.21
CA TRP A 123 7.77 6.19 12.87
C TRP A 123 8.36 7.40 12.14
N CYS A 124 7.55 8.20 11.41
CA CYS A 124 8.02 9.42 10.76
C CYS A 124 8.58 10.43 11.77
N LEU A 125 8.00 10.54 12.97
CA LEU A 125 8.53 11.41 14.03
C LEU A 125 9.93 10.98 14.47
N ARG A 126 10.15 9.66 14.57
CA ARG A 126 11.46 9.08 14.89
C ARG A 126 12.46 9.39 13.78
N ALA A 127 12.09 9.15 12.52
CA ALA A 127 12.92 9.46 11.36
C ALA A 127 13.33 10.94 11.30
N GLU A 128 12.37 11.87 11.45
CA GLU A 128 12.67 13.31 11.43
C GLU A 128 13.57 13.75 12.58
N SER A 129 13.38 13.18 13.78
CA SER A 129 14.24 13.47 14.93
C SER A 129 15.68 13.01 14.72
N GLN A 130 15.89 11.86 14.07
CA GLN A 130 17.22 11.34 13.75
C GLN A 130 17.92 12.22 12.71
N ILE A 131 17.21 12.62 11.65
CA ILE A 131 17.74 13.52 10.61
C ILE A 131 18.14 14.88 11.22
N THR A 132 17.30 15.41 12.13
CA THR A 132 17.60 16.70 12.76
C THR A 132 18.86 16.62 13.63
N ARG A 133 19.07 15.50 14.35
CA ARG A 133 20.29 15.28 15.16
C ARG A 133 21.55 15.17 14.30
N SER A 134 21.49 14.43 13.20
CA SER A 134 22.66 14.28 12.31
C SER A 134 23.09 15.56 11.59
N LEU A 135 22.22 16.58 11.53
CA LEU A 135 22.53 17.88 10.93
C LEU A 135 23.06 18.90 11.96
N SER A 136 22.97 18.59 13.26
CA SER A 136 23.47 19.44 14.34
C SER A 136 24.85 19.04 14.86
N ASP A 137 25.34 17.86 14.49
CA ASP A 137 26.66 17.32 14.79
C ASP A 137 27.63 17.57 13.62
#